data_AF-A2BJP8-F1
#
_entry.id   AF-A2BJP8-F1
#
_cell.length_a   1.000
_cell.length_b   1.000
_cell.length_c   1.000
_cell.angle_alpha   90.00
_cell.angle_beta   90.00
_cell.angle_gamma   90.00
#
_symmetry.space_group_name_H-M   'P 1'
#
loop_
_entity.id
_entity.type
_entity.pdbx_description
1 polymer ?
#
loop_
_entity_poly.entity_id
_entity_poly.type
_entity_poly.pdbx_seq_one_letter_code
_entity_poly.pdbx_strand_id
1 'polypeptide(L)'
;MAKVRVEAEARPTEDVEKVKQAILNVFIPDRIWVEDLGRGYRLVVAESYSLRSLVKLYEMLRQERILDAARSYMMRCVERGVLVFKLNKQAHMLAG
;
A
#
# COMPACT_ATOMS: atom_id res chain seq x y z
N MET A 1 0.02 -9.28 18.19
CA MET A 1 0.10 -9.54 16.73
C MET A 1 0.00 -8.21 16.01
N ALA A 2 0.81 -7.97 14.99
CA ALA A 2 0.75 -6.75 14.19
C ALA A 2 -0.16 -6.98 12.98
N LYS A 3 -1.08 -6.04 12.72
CA LYS A 3 -1.93 -6.02 11.54
C LYS A 3 -1.41 -4.96 10.59
N VAL A 4 -1.31 -5.28 9.31
CA VAL A 4 -1.00 -4.32 8.24
C VAL A 4 -2.24 -4.14 7.38
N ARG A 5 -2.58 -2.89 7.08
CA ARG A 5 -3.69 -2.51 6.22
C ARG A 5 -3.19 -1.51 5.19
N VAL A 6 -3.48 -1.77 3.93
CA VAL A 6 -3.16 -0.92 2.78
C VAL A 6 -4.46 -0.51 2.12
N GLU A 7 -4.61 0.78 1.83
CA GLU A 7 -5.80 1.35 1.19
C GLU A 7 -5.39 2.19 -0.01
N ALA A 8 -6.12 2.06 -1.11
CA ALA A 8 -5.98 2.93 -2.27
C ALA A 8 -7.33 3.25 -2.90
N GLU A 9 -7.65 4.53 -3.04
CA GLU A 9 -8.81 4.99 -3.80
C GLU A 9 -8.60 4.71 -5.30
N ALA A 10 -9.59 4.15 -5.97
CA ALA A 10 -9.72 4.08 -7.42
C ALA A 10 -10.78 5.09 -7.88
N ARG A 11 -10.36 6.07 -8.69
CA ARG A 11 -11.22 7.10 -9.26
C ARG A 11 -12.14 6.51 -10.33
N PRO A 12 -13.24 7.20 -10.69
CA PRO A 12 -14.18 6.73 -11.71
C PRO A 12 -13.54 6.38 -13.07
N THR A 13 -12.44 7.05 -13.43
CA THR A 13 -11.74 6.86 -14.70
C THR A 13 -10.62 5.81 -14.63
N GLU A 14 -10.35 5.26 -13.45
CA GLU A 14 -9.27 4.28 -13.26
C GLU A 14 -9.81 2.86 -13.28
N ASP A 15 -8.97 1.96 -13.77
CA ASP A 15 -9.23 0.52 -13.67
C ASP A 15 -8.88 0.03 -12.26
N VAL A 16 -9.90 -0.44 -11.54
CA VAL A 16 -9.77 -0.97 -10.17
C VAL A 16 -8.80 -2.15 -10.13
N GLU A 17 -8.76 -2.97 -11.17
CA GLU A 17 -7.88 -4.13 -11.20
C GLU A 17 -6.41 -3.69 -11.30
N LYS A 18 -6.12 -2.61 -12.04
CA LYS A 18 -4.78 -1.98 -12.04
C LYS A 18 -4.41 -1.43 -10.66
N VAL A 19 -5.37 -0.85 -9.94
CA VAL A 19 -5.14 -0.36 -8.56
C VAL A 19 -4.85 -1.52 -7.60
N LYS A 20 -5.59 -2.64 -7.70
CA LYS A 20 -5.27 -3.86 -6.96
C LYS A 20 -3.87 -4.37 -7.28
N GLN A 21 -3.51 -4.46 -8.56
CA GLN A 21 -2.18 -4.93 -8.96
C GLN A 21 -1.06 -4.02 -8.41
N ALA A 22 -1.25 -2.70 -8.42
CA ALA A 22 -0.29 -1.78 -7.80
C ALA A 22 -0.10 -2.05 -6.30
N ILE A 23 -1.17 -2.39 -5.56
CA ILE A 23 -1.06 -2.84 -4.17
C ILE A 23 -0.31 -4.17 -4.08
N LEU A 24 -0.65 -5.15 -4.92
CA LEU A 24 -0.04 -6.48 -4.90
C LEU A 24 1.45 -6.49 -5.29
N ASN A 25 1.90 -5.47 -6.03
CA ASN A 25 3.31 -5.25 -6.37
C ASN A 25 4.14 -4.86 -5.14
N VAL A 26 3.56 -4.18 -4.16
CA VAL A 26 4.26 -3.69 -2.96
C VAL A 26 3.91 -4.47 -1.69
N PHE A 27 2.82 -5.25 -1.71
CA PHE A 27 2.24 -5.88 -0.52
C PHE A 27 1.71 -7.28 -0.81
N ILE A 28 1.87 -8.22 0.12
CA ILE A 28 1.32 -9.58 0.04
C ILE A 28 0.22 -9.75 1.08
N PRO A 29 -1.06 -9.52 0.72
CA PRO A 29 -2.16 -9.60 1.67
C PRO A 29 -2.65 -11.02 1.95
N ASP A 30 -3.28 -11.22 3.11
CA ASP A 30 -4.12 -12.40 3.39
C ASP A 30 -5.50 -12.25 2.73
N ARG A 31 -5.98 -11.00 2.60
CA ARG A 31 -7.25 -10.66 1.96
C ARG A 31 -7.20 -9.30 1.26
N ILE A 32 -7.91 -9.19 0.14
CA ILE A 32 -8.08 -7.96 -0.63
C ILE A 32 -9.54 -7.84 -1.10
N TRP A 33 -10.14 -6.67 -0.96
CA TRP A 33 -11.51 -6.39 -1.39
C TRP A 33 -11.67 -4.96 -1.88
N VAL A 34 -12.86 -4.65 -2.40
CA VAL A 34 -13.20 -3.33 -2.93
C VAL A 34 -14.46 -2.85 -2.23
N GLU A 35 -14.40 -1.65 -1.66
CA GLU A 35 -15.55 -0.95 -1.09
C GLU A 35 -16.04 0.10 -2.09
N ASP A 36 -17.35 0.23 -2.27
CA ASP A 36 -17.94 1.32 -3.07
C ASP A 36 -18.07 2.57 -2.19
N LEU A 37 -17.46 3.68 -2.61
CA LEU A 37 -17.52 4.96 -1.90
C LEU A 37 -18.58 5.91 -2.49
N GLY A 38 -19.30 5.47 -3.52
CA GLY A 38 -20.28 6.24 -4.26
C GLY A 38 -19.65 7.12 -5.35
N ARG A 39 -20.49 7.65 -6.24
CA ARG A 39 -20.09 8.54 -7.36
C ARG A 39 -19.00 7.97 -8.27
N GLY A 40 -18.93 6.64 -8.39
CA GLY A 40 -17.93 5.93 -9.17
C GLY A 40 -16.55 5.80 -8.50
N TYR A 41 -16.40 6.28 -7.26
CA TYR A 41 -15.20 6.08 -6.46
C TYR A 41 -15.26 4.74 -5.76
N ARG A 42 -14.12 4.06 -5.69
CA ARG A 42 -13.99 2.77 -5.02
C ARG A 42 -12.75 2.79 -4.13
N LEU A 43 -12.76 2.07 -3.02
CA LEU A 43 -11.61 1.89 -2.15
C LEU A 43 -11.12 0.45 -2.26
N VAL A 44 -9.90 0.25 -2.73
CA VAL A 44 -9.25 -1.06 -2.69
C VAL A 44 -8.56 -1.19 -1.34
N VAL A 45 -8.92 -2.24 -0.60
CA VAL A 45 -8.42 -2.49 0.75
C VAL A 45 -7.74 -3.86 0.79
N ALA A 46 -6.53 -3.90 1.33
CA ALA A 46 -5.76 -5.13 1.50
C ALA A 46 -5.24 -5.24 2.94
N GLU A 47 -5.33 -6.43 3.53
CA GLU A 47 -4.91 -6.66 4.91
C GLU A 47 -4.09 -7.94 5.08
N SER A 48 -3.16 -7.92 6.04
CA SER A 48 -2.49 -9.12 6.55
C SER A 48 -2.23 -9.02 8.05
N TYR A 49 -2.17 -10.17 8.71
CA TYR A 49 -1.80 -10.33 10.12
C TYR A 49 -0.34 -10.75 10.31
N SER A 50 0.46 -10.75 9.24
CA SER A 50 1.87 -11.11 9.25
C SER A 50 2.73 -10.01 8.68
N LEU A 51 3.80 -9.61 9.37
CA LEU A 51 4.75 -8.62 8.85
C LEU A 51 5.50 -9.11 7.58
N ARG A 52 5.47 -10.42 7.28
CA ARG A 52 6.00 -10.95 6.01
C ARG A 52 5.28 -10.36 4.79
N SER A 53 4.06 -9.84 4.97
CA SER A 53 3.32 -9.15 3.93
C SER A 53 4.05 -7.92 3.35
N LEU A 54 5.02 -7.35 4.10
CA LEU A 54 5.80 -6.18 3.71
C LEU A 54 7.12 -6.51 3.01
N VAL A 55 7.41 -7.78 2.71
CA VAL A 55 8.70 -8.18 2.10
C VAL A 55 8.97 -7.47 0.77
N LYS A 56 7.95 -7.35 -0.09
CA LYS A 56 8.06 -6.66 -1.39
C LYS A 56 8.40 -5.17 -1.22
N LEU A 57 7.66 -4.47 -0.34
CA LEU A 57 7.95 -3.07 -0.01
C LEU A 57 9.38 -2.92 0.51
N TYR A 58 9.82 -3.81 1.40
CA TYR A 58 11.17 -3.78 1.95
C TYR A 58 12.26 -3.94 0.88
N GLU A 59 12.06 -4.86 -0.07
CA GLU A 59 12.98 -5.06 -1.20
C GLU A 59 13.01 -3.84 -2.14
N MET A 60 11.85 -3.25 -2.44
CA MET A 60 11.77 -2.06 -3.28
C MET A 60 12.49 -0.85 -2.67
N LEU A 61 12.29 -0.59 -1.37
CA LEU A 61 12.99 0.51 -0.68
C LEU A 61 14.52 0.33 -0.69
N ARG A 62 15.02 -0.91 -0.74
CA ARG A 62 16.45 -1.21 -0.89
C ARG A 62 16.95 -0.92 -2.29
N GLN A 63 16.21 -1.37 -3.31
CA GLN A 63 16.56 -1.15 -4.72
C GLN A 63 16.66 0.34 -5.04
N GLU A 64 15.70 1.14 -4.56
CA GLU A 64 15.65 2.59 -4.77
C GLU A 64 16.65 3.38 -3.91
N ARG A 65 17.43 2.71 -3.02
CA ARG A 65 18.41 3.35 -2.10
C ARG A 65 17.82 4.43 -1.19
N ILE A 66 16.50 4.41 -0.96
CA ILE A 66 15.77 5.40 -0.13
C ILE A 66 15.50 4.91 1.31
N LEU A 67 16.15 3.82 1.73
CA LEU A 67 15.83 3.13 2.97
C LEU A 67 16.02 4.01 4.21
N ASP A 68 17.03 4.87 4.22
CA ASP A 68 17.29 5.81 5.32
C ASP A 68 16.21 6.90 5.40
N ALA A 69 15.80 7.43 4.24
CA ALA A 69 14.71 8.41 4.16
C ALA A 69 13.37 7.79 4.57
N ALA A 70 13.07 6.58 4.09
CA ALA A 70 11.88 5.83 4.47
C ALA A 70 11.85 5.53 5.97
N ARG A 71 12.97 5.08 6.56
CA ARG A 71 13.09 4.84 8.00
C ARG A 71 12.85 6.11 8.81
N SER A 72 13.49 7.22 8.44
CA SER A 72 13.33 8.50 9.12
C SER A 72 11.88 9.00 9.07
N TYR A 73 11.22 8.86 7.92
CA TYR A 73 9.81 9.22 7.74
C TYR A 73 8.88 8.31 8.55
N MET A 74 9.08 6.99 8.46
CA MET A 74 8.27 6.01 9.20
C MET A 74 8.35 6.21 10.70
N MET A 75 9.54 6.42 11.27
CA MET A 75 9.71 6.64 12.71
C MET A 75 8.97 7.89 13.22
N ARG A 76 8.79 8.92 12.37
CA ARG A 76 8.02 10.13 12.72
C ARG A 76 6.51 9.92 12.64
N CYS A 77 6.06 8.93 11.89
CA CYS A 77 4.65 8.60 11.69
C CYS A 77 4.13 7.53 12.65
N VAL A 78 4.97 7.06 13.60
CA VAL A 78 4.53 6.14 14.64
C VAL A 78 3.77 6.90 15.71
N GLU A 79 2.46 6.68 15.78
CA GLU A 79 1.63 7.16 16.88
C GLU A 79 0.87 5.98 17.49
N ARG A 80 0.98 5.80 18.82
CA ARG A 80 0.24 4.78 19.58
C ARG A 80 0.36 3.34 19.01
N GLY A 81 1.51 3.01 18.42
CA GLY A 81 1.77 1.67 17.85
C GLY A 81 1.23 1.45 16.43
N VAL A 82 0.74 2.50 15.77
CA VAL A 82 0.31 2.49 14.37
C VAL A 82 1.27 3.34 13.54
N LEU A 83 1.69 2.80 12.39
CA LEU A 83 2.48 3.50 11.39
C LEU A 83 1.60 3.75 10.15
N VAL A 84 1.35 5.01 9.81
CA VAL A 84 0.60 5.39 8.60
C VAL A 84 1.48 6.26 7.71
N PHE A 85 1.70 5.86 6.47
CA PHE A 85 2.41 6.65 5.46
C PHE A 85 1.72 6.51 4.10
N LYS A 86 1.89 7.52 3.24
CA LYS A 86 1.27 7.55 1.89
C LYS A 86 2.34 7.28 0.84
N LEU A 87 2.03 6.42 -0.11
CA LEU A 87 2.85 6.19 -1.31
C LEU A 87 2.22 6.90 -2.50
N ASN A 88 3.04 7.36 -3.45
CA ASN A 88 2.53 7.92 -4.69
C ASN A 88 1.94 6.81 -5.56
N LYS A 89 0.65 6.94 -5.87
CA LYS A 89 -0.13 5.99 -6.67
C LYS A 89 0.40 5.84 -8.10
N GLN A 90 0.87 6.91 -8.72
CA GLN A 90 1.26 6.93 -10.14
C GLN A 90 2.65 6.31 -10.39
N ALA A 91 3.52 6.29 -9.37
CA ALA A 91 4.85 5.67 -9.48
C ALA A 91 4.80 4.13 -9.64
N HIS A 92 3.71 3.49 -9.20
CA HIS A 92 3.56 2.03 -9.21
C HIS A 92 2.61 1.51 -10.30
N MET A 93 1.91 2.42 -11.01
CA MET A 93 0.97 2.07 -12.08
C MET A 93 1.68 1.79 -13.42
N LEU A 94 2.94 2.21 -13.57
CA LEU A 94 3.75 2.06 -14.78
C LEU A 94 4.68 0.84 -14.77
N ALA A 95 4.72 0.05 -13.69
CA ALA A 95 5.49 -1.19 -13.64
C ALA A 95 4.65 -2.33 -14.23
N GLY A 96 4.66 -2.43 -15.56
CA GLY A 96 4.04 -3.50 -16.34
C GLY A 96 4.85 -3.76 -17.60
#